data_AF-A0A2V9FBP8-F1
#
_entry.id   AF-A0A2V9FBP8-F1
#
_cell.length_a   1.000
_cell.length_b   1.000
_cell.length_c   1.000
_cell.angle_alpha   90.00
_cell.angle_beta   90.00
_cell.angle_gamma   90.00
#
_symmetry.space_group_name_H-M   'P 1'
#
loop_
_entity.id
_entity.type
_entity.pdbx_description
1 polymer ?
#
loop_
_entity_poly.entity_id
_entity_poly.type
_entity_poly.pdbx_seq_one_letter_code
_entity_poly.pdbx_strand_id
1 'polypeptide(L)'
;MILPPGLYRPSLDHLTDALSSDGPFVSAQPGARTEYVRPRSGPFVPQAFAPNEYAVVRRLVEIILGEDLKNSSAKPAVGAPASIYDEVAGWIDLVVSSAPAVRKLARNLPADQRSLAVAYFGNEEPVLQVETFEPERICRDGLAWLGEESRRRFAKGFLDVDASSQTELVQAISDARADRSTTHGGTRLFDFLKEETVRGFYTSRQGLKELDYKGNSFYGQSPSCGLPASDPE
;
A
#
# COMPACT_ATOMS: atom_id res chain seq x y z
N MET A 1 -18.34 14.56 39.93
CA MET A 1 -17.74 15.46 38.92
C MET A 1 -17.25 14.58 37.78
N ILE A 2 -17.96 14.56 36.65
CA ILE A 2 -17.69 13.64 35.53
C ILE A 2 -16.71 14.34 34.59
N LEU A 3 -15.53 13.74 34.39
CA LEU A 3 -14.52 14.26 33.46
C LEU A 3 -14.95 14.01 32.01
N PRO A 4 -14.55 14.87 31.06
CA PRO A 4 -14.91 14.73 29.65
C PRO A 4 -14.25 13.49 29.01
N PRO A 5 -14.85 12.91 27.95
CA PRO A 5 -14.31 11.73 27.28
C PRO A 5 -12.93 12.01 26.67
N GLY A 6 -11.96 11.14 26.95
CA GLY A 6 -10.59 11.20 26.39
C GLY A 6 -9.49 11.56 27.40
N LEU A 7 -9.84 11.96 28.63
CA LEU A 7 -8.89 12.20 29.72
C LEU A 7 -9.19 11.29 30.90
N TYR A 8 -8.88 10.01 30.77
CA TYR A 8 -8.85 9.10 31.90
C TYR A 8 -7.42 9.03 32.44
N ARG A 9 -7.22 9.36 33.72
CA ARG A 9 -6.11 8.77 34.48
C ARG A 9 -6.45 7.29 34.60
N PRO A 10 -5.67 6.36 34.03
CA PRO A 10 -5.99 4.95 34.15
C PRO A 10 -5.90 4.60 35.64
N SER A 11 -7.02 4.21 36.24
CA SER A 11 -6.97 3.55 37.55
C SER A 11 -6.33 2.17 37.38
N LEU A 12 -5.73 1.64 38.43
CA LEU A 12 -5.15 0.30 38.41
C LEU A 12 -6.20 -0.73 37.95
N ASP A 13 -7.44 -0.59 38.40
CA ASP A 13 -8.56 -1.45 38.03
C ASP A 13 -8.89 -1.36 36.53
N HIS A 14 -8.83 -0.17 35.92
CA HIS A 14 -9.00 -0.02 34.46
C HIS A 14 -7.86 -0.71 33.70
N LEU A 15 -6.62 -0.65 34.20
CA LEU A 15 -5.49 -1.37 33.60
C LEU A 15 -5.60 -2.88 33.78
N THR A 16 -6.11 -3.35 34.92
CA THR A 16 -6.31 -4.78 35.16
C THR A 16 -7.43 -5.32 34.27
N ASP A 17 -8.56 -4.62 34.16
CA ASP A 17 -9.66 -5.00 33.27
C ASP A 17 -9.21 -4.97 31.80
N ALA A 18 -8.51 -3.91 31.40
CA ALA A 18 -7.85 -3.76 30.10
C ALA A 18 -6.97 -4.95 29.70
N LEU A 19 -6.13 -5.41 30.63
CA LEU A 19 -5.18 -6.48 30.39
C LEU A 19 -5.81 -7.88 30.51
N SER A 20 -6.98 -7.99 31.15
CA SER A 20 -7.65 -9.27 31.43
C SER A 20 -8.83 -9.55 30.50
N SER A 21 -9.34 -8.54 29.78
CA SER A 21 -10.47 -8.71 28.87
C SER A 21 -9.99 -9.09 27.46
N ASP A 22 -10.48 -10.22 26.94
CA ASP A 22 -10.30 -10.62 25.53
C ASP A 22 -11.28 -9.89 24.57
N GLY A 23 -12.11 -8.99 25.10
CA GLY A 23 -13.09 -8.22 24.33
C GLY A 23 -12.51 -6.93 23.75
N PRO A 24 -12.98 -6.47 22.58
CA PRO A 24 -12.63 -5.13 22.11
C PRO A 24 -13.13 -4.06 23.10
N PHE A 25 -12.18 -3.28 23.65
CA PHE A 25 -12.34 -2.30 24.74
C PHE A 25 -13.55 -1.38 24.66
N VAL A 26 -13.97 -1.03 23.45
CA VAL A 26 -15.18 -0.26 23.17
C VAL A 26 -15.68 -0.76 21.83
N SER A 27 -16.92 -1.23 21.75
CA SER A 27 -17.57 -1.40 20.44
C SER A 27 -17.67 -0.01 19.82
N ALA A 28 -16.87 0.27 18.79
CA ALA A 28 -16.97 1.54 18.09
C ALA A 28 -18.42 1.73 17.63
N GLN A 29 -19.02 2.87 17.98
CA GLN A 29 -20.39 3.18 17.57
C GLN A 29 -20.45 3.12 16.03
N PRO A 30 -21.49 2.52 15.43
CA PRO A 30 -21.66 2.54 13.98
C PRO A 30 -21.61 3.97 13.46
N GLY A 31 -20.71 4.26 12.51
CA GLY A 31 -20.43 5.58 11.94
C GLY A 31 -19.41 6.43 12.69
N ALA A 32 -18.81 5.95 13.79
CA ALA A 32 -17.74 6.67 14.48
C ALA A 32 -16.48 6.77 13.61
N ARG A 33 -15.71 7.86 13.77
CA ARG A 33 -14.39 8.01 13.10
C ARG A 33 -13.39 6.91 13.46
N THR A 34 -13.62 6.22 14.58
CA THR A 34 -12.83 5.09 15.07
C THR A 34 -13.52 3.75 14.81
N GLU A 35 -14.64 3.71 14.07
CA GLU A 35 -15.20 2.44 13.60
C GLU A 35 -14.20 1.79 12.66
N TYR A 36 -13.67 0.63 13.08
CA TYR A 36 -12.81 -0.16 12.23
C TYR A 36 -13.58 -0.54 10.97
N VAL A 37 -12.95 -0.31 9.81
CA VAL A 37 -13.51 -0.71 8.52
C VAL A 37 -13.82 -2.19 8.58
N ARG A 38 -15.10 -2.54 8.40
CA ARG A 38 -15.51 -3.95 8.36
C ARG A 38 -14.86 -4.61 7.13
N PRO A 39 -14.37 -5.85 7.26
CA PRO A 39 -13.90 -6.60 6.11
C PRO A 39 -14.96 -6.64 5.01
N ARG A 40 -14.53 -6.50 3.75
CA ARG A 40 -15.42 -6.55 2.58
C ARG A 40 -16.23 -7.86 2.61
N SER A 41 -17.54 -7.74 2.43
CA SER A 41 -18.48 -8.88 2.45
C SER A 41 -18.82 -9.43 1.05
N GLY A 42 -18.29 -8.83 -0.02
CA GLY A 42 -18.52 -9.22 -1.41
C GLY A 42 -17.25 -9.15 -2.26
N PRO A 43 -17.33 -9.49 -3.57
CA PRO A 43 -16.18 -9.46 -4.47
C PRO A 43 -15.58 -8.06 -4.55
N PHE A 44 -14.26 -8.00 -4.77
CA PHE A 44 -13.58 -6.74 -4.97
C PHE A 44 -14.11 -6.06 -6.25
N VAL A 45 -14.47 -4.78 -6.13
CA VAL A 45 -14.85 -3.93 -7.26
C VAL A 45 -13.82 -2.81 -7.35
N PRO A 46 -13.05 -2.73 -8.45
CA PRO A 46 -12.11 -1.65 -8.69
C PRO A 46 -12.82 -0.29 -8.73
N GLN A 47 -12.18 0.73 -8.17
CA GLN A 47 -12.70 2.11 -8.15
C GLN A 47 -11.90 3.03 -9.08
N ALA A 48 -10.62 2.76 -9.28
CA ALA A 48 -9.75 3.55 -10.15
C ALA A 48 -9.80 3.09 -11.61
N PHE A 49 -9.92 1.77 -11.82
CA PHE A 49 -9.73 1.13 -13.12
C PHE A 49 -11.01 0.54 -13.68
N ALA A 50 -11.18 0.59 -15.00
CA ALA A 50 -12.18 -0.23 -15.67
C ALA A 50 -11.85 -1.74 -15.50
N PRO A 51 -12.82 -2.67 -15.58
CA PRO A 51 -12.57 -4.10 -15.33
C PRO A 51 -11.45 -4.70 -16.20
N ASN A 52 -11.35 -4.29 -17.46
CA ASN A 52 -10.29 -4.70 -18.39
C ASN A 52 -8.93 -4.11 -18.03
N GLU A 53 -8.87 -2.84 -17.61
CA GLU A 53 -7.64 -2.20 -17.15
C GLU A 53 -7.16 -2.81 -15.83
N TYR A 54 -8.06 -3.11 -14.91
CA TYR A 54 -7.74 -3.77 -13.65
C TYR A 54 -7.15 -5.16 -13.89
N ALA A 55 -7.66 -5.91 -14.87
CA ALA A 55 -7.08 -7.19 -15.26
C ALA A 55 -5.65 -7.03 -15.81
N VAL A 56 -5.36 -5.94 -16.55
CA VAL A 56 -3.98 -5.61 -16.98
C VAL A 56 -3.10 -5.24 -15.79
N VAL A 57 -3.59 -4.46 -14.83
CA VAL A 57 -2.81 -4.08 -13.62
C VAL A 57 -2.48 -5.30 -12.78
N ARG A 58 -3.47 -6.17 -12.50
CA ARG A 58 -3.24 -7.49 -11.89
C ARG A 58 -2.22 -8.28 -12.70
N ARG A 59 -2.37 -8.24 -14.02
CA ARG A 59 -1.43 -8.68 -15.06
C ARG A 59 0.03 -8.44 -14.68
N LEU A 60 0.30 -7.14 -14.56
CA LEU A 60 1.61 -6.57 -14.31
C LEU A 60 2.12 -6.88 -12.91
N VAL A 61 1.26 -6.85 -11.90
CA VAL A 61 1.61 -7.22 -10.51
C VAL A 61 2.12 -8.66 -10.44
N GLU A 62 1.47 -9.61 -11.14
CA GLU A 62 1.94 -11.00 -11.21
C GLU A 62 3.35 -11.10 -11.80
N ILE A 63 3.63 -10.33 -12.86
CA ILE A 63 4.94 -10.32 -13.52
C ILE A 63 6.00 -9.66 -12.62
N ILE A 64 5.64 -8.56 -11.93
CA ILE A 64 6.57 -7.81 -11.04
C ILE A 64 6.92 -8.62 -9.79
N LEU A 65 5.94 -9.23 -9.13
CA LEU A 65 6.17 -10.07 -7.93
C LEU A 65 6.80 -11.43 -8.25
N GLY A 66 6.71 -11.86 -9.51
CA GLY A 66 7.06 -13.20 -9.93
C GLY A 66 5.92 -14.20 -9.74
N GLU A 67 5.86 -15.19 -10.63
CA GLU A 67 4.78 -16.18 -10.67
C GLU A 67 4.92 -17.28 -9.60
N ASP A 68 6.07 -17.40 -8.93
CA ASP A 68 6.35 -18.45 -7.95
C ASP A 68 5.50 -18.32 -6.67
N LEU A 69 4.99 -17.11 -6.38
CA LEU A 69 4.10 -16.89 -5.25
C LEU A 69 2.70 -17.50 -5.45
N LYS A 70 2.34 -17.96 -6.67
CA LYS A 70 1.10 -18.72 -6.95
C LYS A 70 0.97 -19.98 -6.10
N ASN A 71 2.09 -20.57 -5.68
CA ASN A 71 2.12 -21.83 -4.94
C ASN A 71 2.15 -21.66 -3.40
N SER A 72 2.01 -20.44 -2.88
CA SER A 72 1.94 -20.22 -1.44
C SER A 72 0.65 -20.83 -0.87
N SER A 73 0.80 -21.91 -0.10
CA SER A 73 -0.23 -22.81 0.42
C SER A 73 -1.13 -22.24 1.52
N ALA A 74 -1.15 -20.91 1.71
CA ALA A 74 -1.95 -20.28 2.74
C ALA A 74 -3.41 -20.15 2.29
N LYS A 75 -4.29 -20.97 2.87
CA LYS A 75 -5.74 -20.85 2.66
C LYS A 75 -6.19 -19.42 3.06
N PRO A 76 -6.85 -18.66 2.17
CA PRO A 76 -7.33 -17.32 2.50
C PRO A 76 -8.25 -17.37 3.72
N ALA A 77 -8.10 -16.41 4.64
CA ALA A 77 -9.08 -16.21 5.70
C ALA A 77 -10.44 -15.83 5.09
N VAL A 78 -11.54 -16.04 5.82
CA VAL A 78 -12.88 -15.66 5.36
C VAL A 78 -12.91 -14.14 5.07
N GLY A 79 -13.21 -13.77 3.82
CA GLY A 79 -13.19 -12.37 3.35
C GLY A 79 -11.83 -11.81 2.93
N ALA A 80 -10.76 -12.61 2.96
CA ALA A 80 -9.45 -12.23 2.44
C ALA A 80 -9.40 -12.33 0.90
N PRO A 81 -8.55 -11.53 0.24
CA PRO A 81 -8.31 -11.66 -1.19
C PRO A 81 -7.88 -13.09 -1.56
N ALA A 82 -8.29 -13.54 -2.75
CA ALA A 82 -8.08 -14.90 -3.22
C ALA A 82 -6.59 -15.25 -3.42
N SER A 83 -5.75 -14.23 -3.68
CA SER A 83 -4.31 -14.34 -3.81
C SER A 83 -3.61 -13.05 -3.37
N ILE A 84 -2.31 -13.13 -3.09
CA ILE A 84 -1.48 -11.94 -2.84
C ILE A 84 -1.52 -10.94 -4.00
N TYR A 85 -1.64 -11.44 -5.23
CA TYR A 85 -1.78 -10.58 -6.42
C TYR A 85 -3.09 -9.79 -6.41
N ASP A 86 -4.19 -10.36 -5.89
CA ASP A 86 -5.47 -9.64 -5.73
C ASP A 86 -5.35 -8.56 -4.66
N GLU A 87 -4.65 -8.86 -3.56
CA GLU A 87 -4.42 -7.92 -2.46
C GLU A 87 -3.61 -6.70 -2.95
N VAL A 88 -2.50 -6.96 -3.63
CA VAL A 88 -1.62 -5.91 -4.14
C VAL A 88 -2.26 -5.12 -5.28
N ALA A 89 -2.98 -5.77 -6.21
CA ALA A 89 -3.73 -5.05 -7.24
C ALA A 89 -4.85 -4.19 -6.62
N GLY A 90 -5.52 -4.68 -5.57
CA GLY A 90 -6.49 -3.92 -4.79
C GLY A 90 -5.88 -2.73 -4.04
N TRP A 91 -4.67 -2.88 -3.50
CA TRP A 91 -3.89 -1.78 -2.92
C TRP A 91 -3.61 -0.69 -3.96
N ILE A 92 -3.13 -1.06 -5.15
CA ILE A 92 -2.86 -0.11 -6.23
C ILE A 92 -4.13 0.63 -6.65
N ASP A 93 -5.26 -0.08 -6.80
CA ASP A 93 -6.56 0.54 -7.09
C ASP A 93 -6.99 1.54 -6.00
N LEU A 94 -6.79 1.21 -4.73
CA LEU A 94 -7.04 2.13 -3.61
C LEU A 94 -6.15 3.37 -3.67
N VAL A 95 -4.84 3.20 -3.90
CA VAL A 95 -3.89 4.31 -4.00
C VAL A 95 -4.30 5.25 -5.13
N VAL A 96 -4.57 4.69 -6.32
CA VAL A 96 -4.93 5.49 -7.51
C VAL A 96 -6.30 6.17 -7.34
N SER A 97 -7.30 5.48 -6.80
CA SER A 97 -8.65 6.04 -6.63
C SER A 97 -8.70 7.13 -5.55
N SER A 98 -7.89 6.99 -4.50
CA SER A 98 -7.85 7.96 -3.39
C SER A 98 -7.04 9.23 -3.73
N ALA A 99 -6.07 9.14 -4.64
CA ALA A 99 -5.10 10.21 -4.89
C ALA A 99 -5.70 11.58 -5.24
N PRO A 100 -6.73 11.72 -6.11
CA PRO A 100 -7.31 13.03 -6.42
C PRO A 100 -7.92 13.72 -5.21
N ALA A 101 -8.60 12.96 -4.34
CA ALA A 101 -9.23 13.49 -3.14
C ALA A 101 -8.17 13.89 -2.10
N VAL A 102 -7.18 13.02 -1.87
CA VAL A 102 -6.06 13.29 -0.96
C VAL A 102 -5.28 14.52 -1.41
N ARG A 103 -4.94 14.61 -2.69
CA ARG A 103 -4.22 15.74 -3.27
C ARG A 103 -5.00 17.05 -3.16
N LYS A 104 -6.32 17.02 -3.38
CA LYS A 104 -7.19 18.18 -3.17
C LYS A 104 -7.16 18.63 -1.71
N LEU A 105 -7.22 17.71 -0.76
CA LEU A 105 -7.15 18.04 0.67
C LEU A 105 -5.78 18.61 1.04
N ALA A 106 -4.68 18.00 0.57
CA ALA A 106 -3.33 18.47 0.82
C ALA A 106 -3.10 19.90 0.32
N ARG A 107 -3.57 20.23 -0.88
CA ARG A 107 -3.48 21.61 -1.43
C ARG A 107 -4.28 22.65 -0.65
N ASN A 108 -5.28 22.22 0.13
CA ASN A 108 -6.13 23.09 0.93
C ASN A 108 -5.80 23.03 2.42
N LEU A 109 -4.64 22.47 2.80
CA LEU A 109 -4.21 22.43 4.19
C LEU A 109 -3.95 23.85 4.71
N PRO A 110 -4.44 24.23 5.90
CA PRO A 110 -4.06 25.46 6.58
C PRO A 110 -2.53 25.59 6.69
N ALA A 111 -2.02 26.83 6.60
CA ALA A 111 -0.58 27.09 6.51
C ALA A 111 0.20 26.57 7.73
N ASP A 112 -0.39 26.66 8.93
CA ASP A 112 0.15 26.12 10.17
C ASP A 112 0.23 24.59 10.16
N GLN A 113 -0.82 23.91 9.66
CA GLN A 113 -0.84 22.45 9.50
C GLN A 113 0.16 21.98 8.45
N ARG A 114 0.30 22.71 7.34
CA ARG A 114 1.33 22.42 6.33
C ARG A 114 2.72 22.57 6.92
N SER A 115 2.95 23.64 7.68
CA SER A 115 4.23 23.89 8.37
C SER A 115 4.57 22.78 9.36
N LEU A 116 3.57 22.29 10.10
CA LEU A 116 3.74 21.14 11.01
C LEU A 116 4.10 19.86 10.25
N ALA A 117 3.46 19.59 9.11
CA ALA A 117 3.79 18.42 8.28
C ALA A 117 5.23 18.50 7.75
N VAL A 118 5.65 19.66 7.24
CA VAL A 118 7.04 19.89 6.79
C VAL A 118 8.03 19.68 7.94
N ALA A 119 7.73 20.19 9.13
CA ALA A 119 8.57 19.99 10.31
C ALA A 119 8.66 18.52 10.73
N TYR A 120 7.55 17.78 10.67
CA TYR A 120 7.51 16.34 10.97
C TYR A 120 8.39 15.52 10.02
N PHE A 121 8.32 15.80 8.71
CA PHE A 121 9.14 15.12 7.70
C PHE A 121 10.58 15.64 7.61
N GLY A 122 10.87 16.77 8.25
CA GLY A 122 12.18 17.44 8.23
C GLY A 122 12.50 18.19 6.93
N ASN A 123 11.64 18.11 5.91
CA ASN A 123 11.73 18.87 4.67
C ASN A 123 10.36 18.88 3.94
N GLU A 124 10.25 19.69 2.87
CA GLU A 124 8.98 19.88 2.16
C GLU A 124 8.67 18.83 1.08
N GLU A 125 9.64 18.00 0.68
CA GLU A 125 9.48 17.11 -0.48
C GLU A 125 8.30 16.12 -0.34
N PRO A 126 8.08 15.43 0.81
CA PRO A 126 6.94 14.53 0.95
C PRO A 126 5.59 15.25 0.89
N VAL A 127 5.53 16.49 1.41
CA VAL A 127 4.32 17.31 1.37
C VAL A 127 4.03 17.73 -0.06
N LEU A 128 5.04 18.24 -0.78
CA LEU A 128 4.94 18.57 -2.19
C LEU A 128 4.57 17.36 -3.05
N GLN A 129 5.11 16.18 -2.75
CA GLN A 129 4.78 14.95 -3.46
C GLN A 129 3.28 14.65 -3.34
N VAL A 130 2.69 14.70 -2.15
CA VAL A 130 1.25 14.49 -1.97
C VAL A 130 0.43 15.58 -2.69
N GLU A 131 0.91 16.83 -2.72
CA GLU A 131 0.27 17.96 -3.39
C GLU A 131 0.33 17.88 -4.93
N THR A 132 1.30 17.16 -5.49
CA THR A 132 1.60 17.22 -6.93
C THR A 132 1.50 15.89 -7.66
N PHE A 133 1.62 14.76 -6.97
CA PHE A 133 1.67 13.45 -7.60
C PHE A 133 0.31 13.02 -8.18
N GLU A 134 0.31 12.54 -9.43
CA GLU A 134 -0.89 12.18 -10.20
C GLU A 134 -0.82 10.71 -10.68
N PRO A 135 -0.93 9.73 -9.78
CA PRO A 135 -0.84 8.32 -10.14
C PRO A 135 -1.94 7.90 -11.14
N GLU A 136 -3.11 8.52 -11.11
CA GLU A 136 -4.19 8.26 -12.07
C GLU A 136 -3.80 8.64 -13.50
N ARG A 137 -2.99 9.68 -13.67
CA ARG A 137 -2.48 10.09 -14.99
C ARG A 137 -1.37 9.16 -15.44
N ILE A 138 -0.46 8.79 -14.54
CA ILE A 138 0.60 7.81 -14.82
C ILE A 138 0.00 6.50 -15.29
N CYS A 139 -1.03 6.02 -14.58
CA CYS A 139 -1.72 4.78 -14.93
C CYS A 139 -2.39 4.85 -16.30
N ARG A 140 -3.20 5.88 -16.56
CA ARG A 140 -3.89 6.06 -17.85
C ARG A 140 -2.92 6.13 -19.01
N ASP A 141 -1.91 7.00 -18.93
CA ASP A 141 -0.94 7.21 -20.00
C ASP A 141 -0.10 5.94 -20.23
N GLY A 142 0.23 5.23 -19.15
CA GLY A 142 0.95 3.98 -19.18
C GLY A 142 0.20 2.81 -19.79
N LEU A 143 -1.05 2.60 -19.38
CA LEU A 143 -1.90 1.52 -19.91
C LEU A 143 -2.22 1.74 -21.39
N ALA A 144 -2.46 3.00 -21.80
CA ALA A 144 -2.60 3.35 -23.21
C ALA A 144 -1.34 3.02 -24.00
N TRP A 145 -0.17 3.39 -23.48
CA TRP A 145 1.13 3.06 -24.10
C TRP A 145 1.33 1.55 -24.23
N LEU A 146 1.07 0.78 -23.17
CA LEU A 146 1.26 -0.67 -23.16
C LEU A 146 0.32 -1.36 -24.15
N GLY A 147 -0.94 -0.91 -24.22
CA GLY A 147 -1.91 -1.41 -25.19
C GLY A 147 -1.47 -1.13 -26.63
N GLU A 148 -0.93 0.06 -26.91
CA GLU A 148 -0.41 0.40 -28.23
C GLU A 148 0.83 -0.40 -28.60
N GLU A 149 1.77 -0.55 -27.66
CA GLU A 149 2.98 -1.32 -27.89
C GLU A 149 2.70 -2.81 -28.15
N SER A 150 1.73 -3.39 -27.41
CA SER A 150 1.26 -4.75 -27.65
C SER A 150 0.63 -4.89 -29.05
N ARG A 151 -0.23 -3.94 -29.45
CA ARG A 151 -0.81 -3.95 -30.81
C ARG A 151 0.25 -3.80 -31.89
N ARG A 152 1.23 -2.92 -31.68
CA ARG A 152 2.32 -2.66 -32.64
C ARG A 152 3.19 -3.90 -32.86
N ARG A 153 3.49 -4.67 -31.79
CA ARG A 153 4.35 -5.86 -31.87
C ARG A 153 3.62 -7.12 -32.28
N PHE A 154 2.37 -7.30 -31.83
CA PHE A 154 1.67 -8.59 -31.89
C PHE A 154 0.27 -8.53 -32.52
N ALA A 155 -0.20 -7.35 -32.95
CA ALA A 155 -1.56 -7.12 -33.45
C ALA A 155 -2.68 -7.57 -32.49
N LYS A 156 -2.38 -7.60 -31.18
CA LYS A 156 -3.25 -8.11 -30.11
C LYS A 156 -3.17 -7.22 -28.86
N GLY A 157 -4.21 -7.26 -28.04
CA GLY A 157 -4.18 -6.64 -26.71
C GLY A 157 -3.20 -7.34 -25.78
N PHE A 158 -2.72 -6.64 -24.75
CA PHE A 158 -1.72 -7.17 -23.82
C PHE A 158 -2.18 -8.48 -23.14
N LEU A 159 -3.46 -8.62 -22.81
CA LEU A 159 -3.99 -9.85 -22.20
C LEU A 159 -4.21 -10.98 -23.21
N ASP A 160 -4.16 -10.70 -24.51
CA ASP A 160 -4.45 -11.67 -25.58
C ASP A 160 -3.18 -12.29 -26.20
N VAL A 161 -1.99 -11.77 -25.84
CA VAL A 161 -0.70 -12.36 -26.20
C VAL A 161 -0.30 -13.43 -25.17
N ASP A 162 0.59 -14.34 -25.55
CA ASP A 162 1.06 -15.39 -24.64
C ASP A 162 1.94 -14.82 -23.51
N ALA A 163 2.16 -15.64 -22.47
CA ALA A 163 2.90 -15.22 -21.28
C ALA A 163 4.34 -14.79 -21.56
N SER A 164 5.00 -15.36 -22.59
CA SER A 164 6.35 -14.97 -22.98
C SER A 164 6.33 -13.57 -23.59
N SER A 165 5.40 -13.30 -24.50
CA SER A 165 5.24 -11.96 -25.09
C SER A 165 4.81 -10.90 -24.06
N GLN A 166 3.98 -11.24 -23.08
CA GLN A 166 3.66 -10.33 -21.97
C GLN A 166 4.90 -9.96 -21.17
N THR A 167 5.72 -10.96 -20.84
CA THR A 167 6.98 -10.77 -20.11
C THR A 167 7.95 -9.92 -20.90
N GLU A 168 8.07 -10.15 -22.21
CA GLU A 168 8.92 -9.34 -23.10
C GLU A 168 8.50 -7.86 -23.12
N LEU A 169 7.19 -7.59 -23.22
CA LEU A 169 6.65 -6.22 -23.17
C LEU A 169 6.97 -5.53 -21.85
N VAL A 170 6.80 -6.22 -20.72
CA VAL A 170 7.13 -5.67 -19.39
C VAL A 170 8.63 -5.47 -19.24
N GLN A 171 9.45 -6.41 -19.71
CA GLN A 171 10.91 -6.28 -19.65
C GLN A 171 11.41 -5.07 -20.43
N ALA A 172 10.78 -4.74 -21.56
CA ALA A 172 11.12 -3.56 -22.36
C ALA A 172 10.90 -2.22 -21.65
N ILE A 173 9.99 -2.16 -20.67
CA ILE A 173 9.73 -0.96 -19.85
C ILE A 173 10.32 -1.03 -18.45
N SER A 174 10.83 -2.20 -18.04
CA SER A 174 11.41 -2.44 -16.73
C SER A 174 12.75 -1.74 -16.51
N ASP A 175 13.31 -1.88 -15.31
CA ASP A 175 14.68 -1.48 -15.01
C ASP A 175 15.71 -2.30 -15.80
N ALA A 176 15.37 -3.52 -16.24
CA ALA A 176 16.25 -4.40 -16.99
C ALA A 176 16.42 -3.98 -18.46
N ARG A 177 15.70 -2.95 -18.92
CA ARG A 177 15.78 -2.45 -20.30
C ARG A 177 17.17 -1.91 -20.64
N ALA A 178 17.59 -2.11 -21.88
CA ALA A 178 18.91 -1.67 -22.35
C ALA A 178 19.05 -0.13 -22.40
N ASP A 179 18.01 0.56 -22.89
CA ASP A 179 18.00 2.03 -22.92
C ASP A 179 17.20 2.61 -21.75
N ARG A 180 17.92 3.16 -20.76
CA ARG A 180 17.34 3.88 -19.62
C ARG A 180 17.27 5.39 -19.82
N SER A 181 17.83 5.91 -20.92
CA SER A 181 17.80 7.36 -21.21
C SER A 181 16.43 7.84 -21.68
N THR A 182 15.66 6.96 -22.32
CA THR A 182 14.29 7.25 -22.75
C THR A 182 13.30 7.00 -21.61
N THR A 183 12.45 8.00 -21.34
CA THR A 183 11.32 7.90 -20.40
C THR A 183 10.01 8.18 -21.13
N HIS A 184 9.04 7.27 -21.01
CA HIS A 184 7.71 7.39 -21.64
C HIS A 184 6.61 6.85 -20.72
N GLY A 185 5.36 6.77 -21.22
CA GLY A 185 4.21 6.31 -20.42
C GLY A 185 4.43 4.94 -19.78
N GLY A 186 4.85 3.95 -20.57
CA GLY A 186 5.18 2.61 -20.08
C GLY A 186 6.24 2.55 -18.97
N THR A 187 7.37 3.26 -19.09
CA THR A 187 8.41 3.23 -18.05
C THR A 187 7.93 3.87 -16.75
N ARG A 188 7.22 5.01 -16.83
CA ARG A 188 6.63 5.66 -15.64
C ARG A 188 5.58 4.78 -14.96
N LEU A 189 4.79 4.05 -15.74
CA LEU A 189 3.85 3.06 -15.21
C LEU A 189 4.58 1.95 -14.48
N PHE A 190 5.62 1.39 -15.09
CA PHE A 190 6.40 0.33 -14.46
C PHE A 190 7.01 0.79 -13.13
N ASP A 191 7.64 1.97 -13.10
CA ASP A 191 8.25 2.51 -11.88
C ASP A 191 7.21 2.69 -10.77
N PHE A 192 6.05 3.28 -11.09
CA PHE A 192 4.94 3.42 -10.14
C PHE A 192 4.43 2.07 -9.64
N LEU A 193 4.13 1.14 -10.55
CA LEU A 193 3.60 -0.18 -10.18
C LEU A 193 4.61 -0.98 -9.37
N LYS A 194 5.90 -0.90 -9.67
CA LYS A 194 6.98 -1.54 -8.90
C LYS A 194 6.99 -1.04 -7.47
N GLU A 195 6.99 0.27 -7.26
CA GLU A 195 6.95 0.86 -5.91
C GLU A 195 5.70 0.46 -5.14
N GLU A 196 4.52 0.56 -5.75
CA GLU A 196 3.27 0.20 -5.08
C GLU A 196 3.09 -1.30 -4.90
N THR A 197 3.71 -2.12 -5.74
CA THR A 197 3.78 -3.57 -5.56
C THR A 197 4.58 -3.93 -4.31
N VAL A 198 5.74 -3.30 -4.13
CA VAL A 198 6.57 -3.47 -2.93
C VAL A 198 5.82 -2.98 -1.68
N ARG A 199 5.23 -1.78 -1.72
CA ARG A 199 4.44 -1.24 -0.60
C ARG A 199 3.24 -2.13 -0.26
N GLY A 200 2.47 -2.55 -1.25
CA GLY A 200 1.32 -3.43 -1.07
C GLY A 200 1.72 -4.80 -0.54
N PHE A 201 2.81 -5.38 -1.04
CA PHE A 201 3.29 -6.68 -0.56
C PHE A 201 3.72 -6.62 0.90
N TYR A 202 4.58 -5.67 1.29
CA TYR A 202 5.10 -5.59 2.66
C TYR A 202 4.11 -5.01 3.68
N THR A 203 2.97 -4.51 3.24
CA THR A 203 1.83 -4.17 4.11
C THR A 203 0.78 -5.29 4.19
N SER A 204 0.86 -6.28 3.30
CA SER A 204 -0.03 -7.45 3.31
C SER A 204 0.28 -8.39 4.48
N ARG A 205 -0.69 -9.25 4.81
CA ARG A 205 -0.46 -10.32 5.80
C ARG A 205 0.73 -11.22 5.43
N GLN A 206 0.92 -11.50 4.14
CA GLN A 206 2.00 -12.37 3.68
C GLN A 206 3.35 -11.69 3.84
N GLY A 207 3.50 -10.45 3.38
CA GLY A 207 4.76 -9.71 3.51
C GLY A 207 5.12 -9.41 4.96
N LEU A 208 4.15 -9.11 5.82
CA LEU A 208 4.42 -8.95 7.27
C LEU A 208 4.94 -10.24 7.92
N LYS A 209 4.46 -11.41 7.49
CA LYS A 209 5.00 -12.69 7.94
C LYS A 209 6.42 -12.92 7.44
N GLU A 210 6.70 -12.54 6.20
CA GLU A 210 8.04 -12.66 5.60
C GLU A 210 9.07 -11.77 6.31
N LEU A 211 8.67 -10.57 6.72
CA LEU A 211 9.49 -9.66 7.53
C LEU A 211 9.69 -10.15 8.98
N ASP A 212 9.09 -11.29 9.35
CA ASP A 212 8.98 -11.75 10.74
C ASP A 212 8.47 -10.64 11.68
N TYR A 213 7.54 -9.83 11.18
CA TYR A 213 7.07 -8.65 11.88
C TYR A 213 6.35 -9.06 13.18
N LYS A 214 6.92 -8.66 14.32
CA LYS A 214 6.43 -9.00 15.66
C LYS A 214 5.32 -8.08 16.18
N GLY A 215 4.84 -7.13 15.38
CA GLY A 215 3.85 -6.15 15.84
C GLY A 215 4.36 -5.27 16.97
N ASN A 216 3.42 -4.83 17.82
CA ASN A 216 3.72 -4.14 19.08
C ASN A 216 4.08 -5.15 20.18
N SER A 217 5.01 -6.07 19.93
CA SER A 217 5.47 -6.99 20.96
C SER A 217 6.04 -6.20 22.14
N PHE A 218 5.41 -6.35 23.30
CA PHE A 218 5.80 -5.66 24.52
C PHE A 218 7.09 -6.27 25.06
N TYR A 219 8.16 -5.47 25.09
CA TYR A 219 9.40 -5.84 25.76
C TYR A 219 9.28 -5.47 27.24
N GLY A 220 9.27 -6.49 28.13
CA GLY A 220 9.23 -6.27 29.58
C GLY A 220 10.49 -5.60 30.15
N GLN A 221 11.61 -5.67 29.42
CA GLN A 221 12.82 -4.88 29.64
C GLN A 221 13.31 -4.43 28.26
N SER A 222 13.75 -3.17 28.11
CA SER A 222 14.30 -2.70 26.85
C SER A 222 15.53 -3.55 26.49
N PRO A 223 15.70 -3.96 25.22
CA PRO A 223 16.96 -4.53 24.78
C PRO A 223 18.00 -3.41 24.94
N SER A 224 18.77 -3.47 26.01
CA SER A 224 19.70 -2.42 26.39
C SER A 224 20.68 -2.16 25.25
N CYS A 225 20.71 -0.94 24.72
CA CYS A 225 21.96 -0.38 24.24
C CYS A 225 22.91 -0.46 25.43
N GLY A 226 23.86 -1.41 25.40
CA GLY A 226 24.89 -1.50 26.42
C GLY A 226 25.73 -0.23 26.36
N LEU A 227 25.40 0.76 27.20
CA LEU A 227 26.36 1.77 27.55
C LEU A 227 27.45 1.01 28.32
N PRO A 228 28.70 0.95 27.82
CA PRO A 228 29.78 0.39 28.61
C PRO A 228 29.80 1.16 29.94
N ALA A 229 29.84 0.41 31.03
CA ALA A 229 29.96 0.99 32.36
C ALA A 229 31.11 1.98 32.33
N SER A 230 30.84 3.22 32.75
CA SER A 230 31.88 4.21 33.00
C SER A 230 32.97 3.57 33.86
N ASP A 231 34.19 3.50 33.35
CA ASP A 231 35.35 3.10 34.12
C ASP A 231 35.45 3.97 35.39
N PRO A 232 35.65 3.38 36.58
CA PRO A 232 35.89 4.16 37.78
C PRO A 232 37.30 4.78 37.72
N GLU A 233 37.39 6.01 38.24
CA GLU A 233 38.56 6.92 38.39
C GLU A 233 39.97 6.31 38.33
#